data_AF-A0A7L4Q104-F1
#
_entry.id   AF-A0A7L4Q104-F1
#
_cell.length_a   1.000
_cell.length_b   1.000
_cell.length_c   1.000
_cell.angle_alpha   90.00
_cell.angle_beta   90.00
_cell.angle_gamma   90.00
#
_symmetry.space_group_name_H-M   'P 1'
#
loop_
_entity.id
_entity.type
_entity.pdbx_description
1 polymer ?
#
loop_
_entity_poly.entity_id
_entity_poly.type
_entity_poly.pdbx_seq_one_letter_code
_entity_poly.pdbx_strand_id
1 'polypeptide(L)'
;MSVAVVFDSAGTLLHTYRVAKDIARQKLLPGIETVTLTFSSPERVLVVIHVHSREVIAADPSELLSSYLVSHQTGFGISCTRKITTADEIGDALYSDIKATIGDLQDCIRNVWAVCKRESVVTLNSGAILNMDERAIEFTVTTGGRPFEGAKEAIRELHSLGVPTFIASGDRVTKLEKMADYLGVPRDRVYGVATPTVKAQIVADLQEEYDRVVMVGDGINDLCAMKRA
;
A
#
# COMPACT_ATOMS: atom_id res chain seq x y z
N MET A 1 24.10 -14.66 22.81
CA MET A 1 24.01 -13.83 21.59
C MET A 1 22.55 -13.63 21.28
N SER A 2 22.00 -12.44 21.54
CA SER A 2 20.63 -12.09 21.22
C SER A 2 20.50 -11.69 19.74
N VAL A 3 19.42 -12.10 19.10
CA VAL A 3 19.18 -11.82 17.67
C VAL A 3 17.78 -11.25 17.52
N ALA A 4 17.62 -10.22 16.69
CA ALA A 4 16.31 -9.71 16.27
C ALA A 4 16.19 -9.75 14.74
N VAL A 5 14.97 -9.90 14.24
CA VAL A 5 14.68 -9.86 12.79
C VAL A 5 13.69 -8.76 12.47
N VAL A 6 14.05 -7.88 11.54
CA VAL A 6 13.19 -6.82 11.01
C VAL A 6 12.75 -7.21 9.61
N PHE A 7 11.45 -7.29 9.39
CA PHE A 7 10.86 -7.59 8.09
C PHE A 7 10.30 -6.33 7.43
N ASP A 8 10.55 -6.17 6.14
CA ASP A 8 9.65 -5.37 5.30
C ASP A 8 8.29 -6.07 5.15
N SER A 9 7.25 -5.29 4.87
CA SER A 9 5.90 -5.80 4.67
C SER A 9 5.66 -6.23 3.23
N ALA A 10 5.75 -5.32 2.26
CA ALA A 10 5.40 -5.61 0.87
C ALA A 10 6.51 -6.45 0.22
N GLY A 11 6.18 -7.48 -0.55
CA GLY A 11 7.17 -8.29 -1.26
C GLY A 11 7.97 -9.25 -0.38
N THR A 12 7.95 -9.04 0.95
CA THR A 12 8.60 -9.90 1.95
C THR A 12 7.60 -10.71 2.77
N LEU A 13 6.71 -10.04 3.52
CA LEU A 13 5.65 -10.70 4.30
C LEU A 13 4.34 -10.79 3.53
N LEU A 14 4.11 -9.88 2.59
CA LEU A 14 2.89 -9.76 1.79
C LEU A 14 3.16 -9.91 0.29
N HIS A 15 2.47 -10.86 -0.32
CA HIS A 15 2.24 -10.86 -1.75
C HIS A 15 1.24 -9.76 -2.11
N THR A 16 1.73 -8.69 -2.75
CA THR A 16 0.90 -7.58 -3.21
C THR A 16 0.32 -7.87 -4.59
N TYR A 17 -0.96 -7.57 -4.76
CA TYR A 17 -1.67 -7.69 -6.03
C TYR A 17 -2.37 -6.36 -6.32
N ARG A 18 -2.09 -5.78 -7.49
CA ARG A 18 -2.60 -4.46 -7.88
C ARG A 18 -3.40 -4.59 -9.14
N VAL A 19 -4.50 -3.85 -9.18
CA VAL A 19 -5.38 -3.75 -10.34
C VAL A 19 -5.59 -2.28 -10.62
N ALA A 20 -5.51 -1.89 -11.90
CA ALA A 20 -6.02 -0.61 -12.35
C ALA A 20 -7.15 -0.79 -13.35
N LYS A 21 -8.03 0.19 -13.47
CA LYS A 21 -8.97 0.29 -14.59
C LYS A 21 -8.64 1.54 -15.41
N ASP A 22 -8.36 1.35 -16.69
CA ASP A 22 -8.21 2.44 -17.66
C ASP A 22 -9.60 3.05 -17.92
N ILE A 23 -9.78 4.31 -17.52
CA ILE A 23 -11.09 4.98 -17.58
C ILE A 23 -11.50 5.25 -19.03
N ALA A 24 -10.55 5.63 -19.89
CA ALA A 24 -10.84 5.93 -21.29
C ALA A 24 -11.19 4.67 -22.09
N ARG A 25 -10.50 3.56 -21.82
CA ARG A 25 -10.71 2.29 -22.53
C ARG A 25 -11.72 1.37 -21.84
N GLN A 26 -12.16 1.71 -20.64
CA GLN A 26 -12.99 0.86 -19.78
C GLN A 26 -12.41 -0.55 -19.61
N LYS A 27 -11.07 -0.63 -19.52
CA LYS A 27 -10.33 -1.90 -19.49
C LYS A 27 -9.66 -2.11 -18.14
N LEU A 28 -9.90 -3.28 -17.55
CA LEU A 28 -9.22 -3.71 -16.33
C LEU A 28 -7.82 -4.26 -16.63
N LEU A 29 -6.86 -3.87 -15.81
CA LEU A 29 -5.44 -4.20 -15.90
C LEU A 29 -5.02 -4.91 -14.60
N PRO A 30 -5.22 -6.23 -14.50
CA PRO A 30 -4.80 -7.01 -13.34
C PRO A 30 -3.29 -7.24 -13.29
N GLY A 31 -2.71 -7.32 -12.09
CA GLY A 31 -1.32 -7.73 -11.88
C GLY A 31 -0.29 -6.70 -12.34
N ILE A 32 -0.64 -5.40 -12.33
CA ILE A 32 0.26 -4.35 -12.77
C ILE A 32 1.23 -3.88 -11.68
N GLU A 33 2.31 -3.22 -12.12
CA GLU A 33 3.10 -2.34 -11.26
C GLU A 33 2.62 -0.90 -11.42
N THR A 34 1.98 -0.36 -10.38
CA THR A 34 1.41 0.99 -10.40
C THR A 34 2.47 2.07 -10.56
N VAL A 35 3.68 1.87 -10.04
CA VAL A 35 4.80 2.81 -10.21
C VAL A 35 5.21 2.90 -11.68
N THR A 36 5.37 1.75 -12.34
CA THR A 36 5.69 1.69 -13.78
C THR A 36 4.60 2.34 -14.63
N LEU A 37 3.33 2.07 -14.32
CA LEU A 37 2.20 2.71 -15.00
C LEU A 37 2.15 4.23 -14.78
N THR A 38 2.48 4.69 -13.57
CA THR A 38 2.55 6.11 -13.24
C THR A 38 3.72 6.76 -13.99
N PHE A 39 4.90 6.16 -13.96
CA PHE A 39 6.13 6.75 -14.52
C PHE A 39 6.22 6.68 -16.04
N SER A 40 5.31 5.97 -16.72
CA SER A 40 5.24 5.98 -18.17
C SER A 40 4.78 7.34 -18.74
N SER A 41 4.31 8.27 -17.90
CA SER A 41 4.10 9.68 -18.26
C SER A 41 4.59 10.59 -17.13
N PRO A 42 5.29 11.69 -17.41
CA PRO A 42 5.70 12.66 -16.39
C PRO A 42 4.51 13.44 -15.80
N GLU A 43 3.35 13.43 -16.46
CA GLU A 43 2.13 14.14 -16.02
C GLU A 43 1.27 13.34 -15.05
N ARG A 44 1.66 12.10 -14.78
CA ARG A 44 0.88 11.20 -13.94
C ARG A 44 1.26 11.32 -12.48
N VAL A 45 0.23 11.37 -11.64
CA VAL A 45 0.35 11.35 -10.18
C VAL A 45 -0.47 10.19 -9.62
N LEU A 46 0.17 9.34 -8.83
CA LEU A 46 -0.50 8.29 -8.08
C LEU A 46 -0.93 8.82 -6.72
N VAL A 47 -2.23 8.75 -6.43
CA VAL A 47 -2.81 9.08 -5.13
C VAL A 47 -3.45 7.87 -4.48
N VAL A 48 -3.40 7.85 -3.15
CA VAL A 48 -4.20 6.95 -2.32
C VAL A 48 -5.43 7.71 -1.86
N ILE A 49 -6.61 7.11 -2.03
CA ILE A 49 -7.89 7.68 -1.63
C ILE A 49 -8.29 7.02 -0.31
N HIS A 50 -8.59 7.79 0.73
CA HIS A 50 -8.91 7.26 2.06
C HIS A 50 -10.38 6.79 2.19
N VAL A 51 -10.81 5.91 1.28
CA VAL A 51 -12.15 5.29 1.31
C VAL A 51 -12.14 3.91 1.94
N HIS A 52 -13.28 3.52 2.53
CA HIS A 52 -13.53 2.14 2.94
C HIS A 52 -14.15 1.32 1.80
N SER A 53 -13.50 0.22 1.40
CA SER A 53 -13.95 -0.60 0.27
C SER A 53 -15.38 -1.12 0.40
N ARG A 54 -15.90 -1.31 1.62
CA ARG A 54 -17.29 -1.75 1.85
C ARG A 54 -18.30 -0.65 1.51
N GLU A 55 -17.99 0.60 1.81
CA GLU A 55 -18.85 1.75 1.50
C GLU A 55 -18.89 1.99 0.00
N VAL A 56 -17.71 2.00 -0.65
CA VAL A 56 -17.60 2.12 -2.11
C VAL A 56 -18.40 1.05 -2.84
N ILE A 57 -18.44 -0.18 -2.32
CA ILE A 57 -19.18 -1.30 -2.91
C ILE A 57 -20.69 -1.20 -2.70
N ALA A 58 -21.14 -0.49 -1.65
CA ALA A 58 -22.54 -0.24 -1.38
C ALA A 58 -23.08 1.00 -2.13
N ALA A 59 -22.20 1.89 -2.60
CA ALA A 59 -22.54 3.11 -3.31
C ALA A 59 -23.04 2.86 -4.75
N ASP A 60 -23.73 3.85 -5.33
CA ASP A 60 -24.27 3.80 -6.69
C ASP A 60 -23.12 3.74 -7.71
N PRO A 61 -23.02 2.68 -8.55
CA PRO A 61 -21.94 2.56 -9.52
C PRO A 61 -21.93 3.65 -10.58
N SER A 62 -23.04 4.35 -10.82
CA SER A 62 -23.16 5.43 -11.81
C SER A 62 -22.75 6.80 -11.25
N GLU A 63 -22.61 6.94 -9.93
CA GLU A 63 -22.15 8.17 -9.31
C GLU A 63 -20.71 8.49 -9.72
N LEU A 64 -20.43 9.77 -10.00
CA LEU A 64 -19.07 10.23 -10.23
C LEU A 64 -18.23 10.03 -8.98
N LEU A 65 -17.02 9.50 -9.15
CA LEU A 65 -16.10 9.29 -8.05
C LEU A 65 -15.80 10.62 -7.33
N SER A 66 -15.57 11.70 -8.08
CA SER A 66 -15.36 13.04 -7.53
C SER A 66 -16.51 13.52 -6.62
N SER A 67 -17.76 13.33 -7.06
CA SER A 67 -18.96 13.72 -6.31
C SER A 67 -19.08 12.95 -5.00
N TYR A 68 -18.81 11.64 -5.04
CA TYR A 68 -18.77 10.80 -3.85
C TYR A 68 -17.67 11.27 -2.87
N LEU A 69 -16.47 11.57 -3.36
CA LEU A 69 -15.36 12.01 -2.52
C LEU A 69 -15.65 13.34 -1.83
N VAL A 70 -16.27 14.30 -2.53
CA VAL A 70 -16.67 15.60 -1.99
C VAL A 70 -17.77 15.43 -0.93
N SER A 71 -18.81 14.64 -1.22
CA SER A 71 -19.95 14.46 -0.30
C SER A 71 -19.55 13.77 1.01
N HIS A 72 -18.54 12.89 0.96
CA HIS A 72 -18.01 12.18 2.13
C HIS A 72 -16.80 12.87 2.77
N GLN A 73 -16.40 14.07 2.30
CA GLN A 73 -15.20 14.79 2.77
C GLN A 73 -13.95 13.90 2.77
N THR A 74 -13.80 13.07 1.74
CA THR A 74 -12.77 12.05 1.68
C THR A 74 -11.42 12.68 1.32
N GLY A 75 -10.45 12.57 2.21
CA GLY A 75 -9.08 12.99 1.92
C GLY A 75 -8.30 12.00 1.04
N PHE A 76 -7.19 12.46 0.48
CA PHE A 76 -6.23 11.64 -0.26
C PHE A 76 -4.80 11.86 0.26
N GLY A 77 -3.90 10.96 -0.12
CA GLY A 77 -2.46 11.09 0.07
C GLY A 77 -1.71 10.93 -1.25
N ILE A 78 -0.64 11.68 -1.44
CA ILE A 78 0.21 11.57 -2.63
C ILE A 78 1.16 10.39 -2.42
N SER A 79 1.09 9.38 -3.28
CA SER A 79 1.97 8.22 -3.21
C SER A 79 3.21 8.40 -4.08
N CYS A 80 3.06 8.89 -5.31
CA CYS A 80 4.17 9.00 -6.24
C CYS A 80 3.88 10.05 -7.32
N THR A 81 4.86 10.89 -7.62
CA THR A 81 4.84 11.85 -8.73
C THR A 81 6.27 12.05 -9.24
N ARG A 82 6.41 12.36 -10.53
CA ARG A 82 7.71 12.69 -11.15
C ARG A 82 7.95 14.20 -11.25
N LYS A 83 6.89 15.00 -11.21
CA LYS A 83 6.94 16.47 -11.19
C LYS A 83 6.63 17.00 -9.80
N ILE A 84 7.19 18.17 -9.50
CA ILE A 84 6.79 18.93 -8.33
C ILE A 84 5.37 19.43 -8.61
N THR A 85 4.41 18.92 -7.85
CA THR A 85 3.00 19.26 -7.95
C THR A 85 2.47 19.41 -6.54
N THR A 86 1.64 20.42 -6.30
CA THR A 86 1.10 20.69 -4.98
C THR A 86 -0.10 19.79 -4.69
N ALA A 87 -0.38 19.59 -3.40
CA ALA A 87 -1.59 18.86 -2.99
C ALA A 87 -2.87 19.57 -3.46
N ASP A 88 -2.89 20.90 -3.49
CA ASP A 88 -4.05 21.67 -3.95
C ASP A 88 -4.34 21.42 -5.43
N GLU A 89 -3.31 21.47 -6.29
CA GLU A 89 -3.48 21.19 -7.73
C GLU A 89 -3.99 19.76 -7.99
N ILE A 90 -3.48 18.77 -7.25
CA ILE A 90 -3.92 17.37 -7.35
C ILE A 90 -5.35 17.22 -6.83
N GLY A 91 -5.66 17.89 -5.73
CA GLY A 91 -7.00 17.92 -5.14
C GLY A 91 -8.01 18.49 -6.12
N ASP A 92 -7.70 19.62 -6.76
CA ASP A 92 -8.56 20.21 -7.77
C ASP A 92 -8.84 19.21 -8.91
N ALA A 93 -7.82 18.55 -9.46
CA ALA A 93 -8.01 17.55 -10.51
C ALA A 93 -8.81 16.33 -10.04
N LEU A 94 -8.63 15.88 -8.79
CA LEU A 94 -9.33 14.73 -8.23
C LEU A 94 -10.81 15.02 -7.95
N TYR A 95 -11.09 16.14 -7.29
CA TYR A 95 -12.43 16.50 -6.83
C TYR A 95 -13.29 17.19 -7.89
N SER A 96 -12.70 17.61 -9.02
CA SER A 96 -13.44 18.14 -10.18
C SER A 96 -13.53 17.17 -11.37
N ASP A 97 -13.01 15.94 -11.23
CA ASP A 97 -13.07 14.93 -12.29
C ASP A 97 -14.52 14.63 -12.69
N ILE A 98 -14.75 14.43 -13.98
CA ILE A 98 -16.08 14.11 -14.55
C ILE A 98 -16.08 12.81 -15.34
N LYS A 99 -14.99 12.04 -15.30
CA LYS A 99 -14.79 10.85 -16.13
C LYS A 99 -14.99 9.56 -15.34
N ALA A 100 -14.36 9.45 -14.17
CA ALA A 100 -14.37 8.24 -13.37
C ALA A 100 -15.63 8.13 -12.51
N THR A 101 -16.16 6.92 -12.43
CA THR A 101 -17.33 6.58 -11.64
C THR A 101 -16.96 5.70 -10.44
N ILE A 102 -17.88 5.59 -9.49
CA ILE A 102 -17.79 4.59 -8.42
C ILE A 102 -17.68 3.18 -8.99
N GLY A 103 -18.39 2.87 -10.08
CA GLY A 103 -18.32 1.59 -10.77
C GLY A 103 -16.89 1.22 -11.20
N ASP A 104 -16.10 2.20 -11.66
CA ASP A 104 -14.71 1.98 -12.06
C ASP A 104 -13.82 1.56 -10.90
N LEU A 105 -14.03 2.13 -9.71
CA LEU A 105 -13.30 1.75 -8.51
C LEU A 105 -13.80 0.41 -7.95
N GLN A 106 -15.11 0.17 -8.01
CA GLN A 106 -15.72 -1.11 -7.61
C GLN A 106 -15.16 -2.28 -8.42
N ASP A 107 -14.95 -2.12 -9.73
CA ASP A 107 -14.37 -3.16 -10.58
C ASP A 107 -12.97 -3.57 -10.12
N CYS A 108 -12.13 -2.59 -9.74
CA CYS A 108 -10.82 -2.85 -9.17
C CYS A 108 -10.93 -3.60 -7.83
N ILE A 109 -11.80 -3.14 -6.93
CA ILE A 109 -12.03 -3.78 -5.62
C ILE A 109 -12.50 -5.23 -5.78
N ARG A 110 -13.49 -5.47 -6.65
CA ARG A 110 -14.04 -6.82 -6.89
C ARG A 110 -12.97 -7.76 -7.46
N ASN A 111 -12.12 -7.28 -8.36
CA ASN A 111 -11.04 -8.09 -8.92
C ASN A 111 -10.01 -8.47 -7.85
N VAL A 112 -9.58 -7.50 -7.04
CA VAL A 112 -8.66 -7.78 -5.93
C VAL A 112 -9.29 -8.74 -4.93
N TRP A 113 -10.56 -8.57 -4.56
CA TRP A 113 -11.26 -9.54 -3.71
C TRP A 113 -11.32 -10.93 -4.33
N ALA A 114 -11.57 -11.07 -5.62
CA ALA A 114 -11.62 -12.37 -6.28
C ALA A 114 -10.27 -13.11 -6.17
N VAL A 115 -9.16 -12.39 -6.30
CA VAL A 115 -7.81 -12.95 -6.24
C VAL A 115 -7.35 -13.19 -4.79
N CYS A 116 -7.66 -12.27 -3.87
CA CYS A 116 -7.22 -12.33 -2.48
C CYS A 116 -8.17 -13.11 -1.54
N LYS A 117 -9.32 -13.61 -2.04
CA LYS A 117 -10.39 -14.30 -1.28
C LYS A 117 -9.98 -15.52 -0.46
N ARG A 118 -8.75 -16.01 -0.57
CA ARG A 118 -8.28 -17.24 0.11
C ARG A 118 -7.79 -17.02 1.55
N GLU A 119 -7.58 -15.77 2.01
CA GLU A 119 -7.00 -15.54 3.34
C GLU A 119 -7.69 -14.42 4.13
N SER A 120 -7.71 -14.59 5.45
CA SER A 120 -8.47 -13.78 6.42
C SER A 120 -7.96 -12.34 6.63
N VAL A 121 -6.82 -11.96 6.05
CA VAL A 121 -6.27 -10.60 6.15
C VAL A 121 -5.91 -10.07 4.78
N VAL A 122 -6.92 -9.54 4.08
CA VAL A 122 -6.70 -8.74 2.88
C VAL A 122 -6.62 -7.28 3.30
N THR A 123 -5.43 -6.69 3.21
CA THR A 123 -5.32 -5.23 3.31
C THR A 123 -5.64 -4.63 1.94
N LEU A 124 -6.54 -3.65 1.91
CA LEU A 124 -6.99 -3.01 0.67
C LEU A 124 -6.74 -1.51 0.72
N ASN A 125 -6.17 -0.99 -0.35
CA ASN A 125 -6.04 0.44 -0.59
C ASN A 125 -6.63 0.78 -1.95
N SER A 126 -7.50 1.78 -1.96
CA SER A 126 -8.01 2.39 -3.18
C SER A 126 -7.18 3.61 -3.53
N GLY A 127 -7.05 3.88 -4.82
CA GLY A 127 -6.28 4.99 -5.33
C GLY A 127 -6.72 5.38 -6.73
N ALA A 128 -6.06 6.40 -7.26
CA ALA A 128 -6.23 6.83 -8.63
C ALA A 128 -4.87 7.28 -9.20
N ILE A 129 -4.72 7.15 -10.51
CA ILE A 129 -3.67 7.81 -11.27
C ILE A 129 -4.33 8.94 -12.03
N LEU A 130 -3.96 10.17 -11.69
CA LEU A 130 -4.41 11.38 -12.36
C LEU A 130 -3.40 11.76 -13.43
N ASN A 131 -3.88 12.33 -14.53
CA ASN A 131 -3.04 13.07 -15.47
C ASN A 131 -3.27 14.56 -15.26
N MET A 132 -2.21 15.27 -14.90
CA MET A 132 -2.27 16.69 -14.53
C MET A 132 -2.42 17.62 -15.74
N ASP A 133 -2.01 17.21 -16.94
CA ASP A 133 -2.27 17.96 -18.17
C ASP A 133 -3.75 17.89 -18.56
N GLU A 134 -4.35 16.70 -18.44
CA GLU A 134 -5.80 16.52 -18.69
C GLU A 134 -6.68 16.96 -17.52
N ARG A 135 -6.09 17.15 -16.34
CA ARG A 135 -6.77 17.39 -15.06
C ARG A 135 -7.91 16.39 -14.79
N ALA A 136 -7.62 15.10 -15.00
CA ALA A 136 -8.61 14.04 -14.89
C ALA A 136 -8.01 12.73 -14.36
N ILE A 137 -8.88 11.84 -13.89
CA ILE A 137 -8.52 10.48 -13.49
C ILE A 137 -8.36 9.64 -14.75
N GLU A 138 -7.14 9.16 -15.01
CA GLU A 138 -6.88 8.20 -16.09
C GLU A 138 -7.10 6.75 -15.66
N PHE A 139 -6.80 6.46 -14.39
CA PHE A 139 -6.98 5.12 -13.83
C PHE A 139 -7.56 5.17 -12.42
N THR A 140 -8.55 4.33 -12.14
CA THR A 140 -8.81 3.88 -10.76
C THR A 140 -7.86 2.74 -10.42
N VAL A 141 -7.46 2.63 -9.16
CA VAL A 141 -6.50 1.63 -8.70
C VAL A 141 -7.00 0.99 -7.42
N THR A 142 -6.82 -0.31 -7.28
CA THR A 142 -6.92 -1.00 -5.99
C THR A 142 -5.73 -1.92 -5.79
N THR A 143 -5.13 -1.84 -4.61
CA THR A 143 -4.08 -2.75 -4.16
C THR A 143 -4.61 -3.63 -3.06
N GLY A 144 -4.43 -4.94 -3.21
CA GLY A 144 -4.59 -5.93 -2.16
C GLY A 144 -3.25 -6.51 -1.73
N GLY A 145 -3.16 -6.92 -0.49
CA GLY A 145 -2.06 -7.75 0.00
C GLY A 145 -2.61 -8.99 0.68
N ARG A 146 -1.96 -10.13 0.46
CA ARG A 146 -2.12 -11.34 1.28
C ARG A 146 -0.75 -11.75 1.83
N PRO A 147 -0.66 -12.31 3.04
CA PRO A 147 0.56 -12.93 3.51
C PRO A 147 1.13 -13.96 2.53
N PHE A 148 2.45 -14.10 2.47
CA PHE A 148 3.04 -15.26 1.80
C PHE A 148 2.71 -16.55 2.55
N GLU A 149 2.54 -17.64 1.81
CA GLU A 149 2.43 -18.97 2.40
C GLU A 149 3.70 -19.27 3.21
N GLY A 150 3.56 -19.74 4.45
CA GLY A 150 4.68 -19.97 5.36
C GLY A 150 5.13 -18.75 6.16
N ALA A 151 4.66 -17.52 5.87
CA ALA A 151 5.11 -16.32 6.59
C ALA A 151 4.78 -16.38 8.08
N LYS A 152 3.58 -16.89 8.42
CA LYS A 152 3.14 -17.05 9.81
C LYS A 152 3.93 -18.16 10.51
N GLU A 153 4.18 -19.25 9.82
CA GLU A 153 4.95 -20.39 10.31
C GLU A 153 6.39 -19.97 10.60
N ALA A 154 7.02 -19.21 9.70
CA ALA A 154 8.37 -18.68 9.87
C ALA A 154 8.47 -17.74 11.09
N ILE A 155 7.51 -16.82 11.25
CA ILE A 155 7.47 -15.93 12.42
C ILE A 155 7.30 -16.73 13.72
N ARG A 156 6.41 -17.74 13.72
CA ARG A 156 6.21 -18.63 14.86
C ARG A 156 7.48 -19.41 15.21
N GLU A 157 8.20 -19.92 14.22
CA GLU A 157 9.46 -20.62 14.43
C GLU A 157 10.53 -19.69 15.02
N LEU A 158 10.66 -18.47 14.51
CA LEU A 158 11.55 -17.45 15.09
C LEU A 158 11.22 -17.17 16.56
N HIS A 159 9.93 -16.98 16.88
CA HIS A 159 9.51 -16.76 18.27
C HIS A 159 9.80 -17.97 19.16
N SER A 160 9.64 -19.20 18.65
CA SER A 160 9.97 -20.43 19.40
C SER A 160 11.46 -20.57 19.71
N LEU A 161 12.32 -19.94 18.90
CA LEU A 161 13.76 -19.82 19.12
C LEU A 161 14.13 -18.63 20.03
N GLY A 162 13.15 -17.88 20.53
CA GLY A 162 13.37 -16.67 21.33
C GLY A 162 13.83 -15.45 20.52
N VAL A 163 13.67 -15.47 19.19
CA VAL A 163 14.06 -14.38 18.28
C VAL A 163 12.86 -13.44 18.08
N PRO A 164 12.87 -12.22 18.62
CA PRO A 164 11.82 -11.25 18.35
C PRO A 164 11.82 -10.80 16.89
N THR A 165 10.62 -10.58 16.37
CA THR A 165 10.38 -10.08 15.02
C THR A 165 9.75 -8.70 15.06
N PHE A 166 10.13 -7.84 14.12
CA PHE A 166 9.64 -6.48 13.93
C PHE A 166 9.18 -6.30 12.49
N ILE A 167 8.25 -5.37 12.25
CA ILE A 167 7.78 -5.01 10.90
C ILE A 167 8.07 -3.53 10.66
N ALA A 168 8.74 -3.20 9.56
CA ALA A 168 9.00 -1.82 9.16
C ALA A 168 8.55 -1.57 7.72
N SER A 169 7.50 -0.76 7.54
CA SER A 169 6.88 -0.53 6.22
C SER A 169 6.45 0.92 6.03
N GLY A 170 6.41 1.36 4.76
CA GLY A 170 5.87 2.67 4.38
C GLY A 170 4.35 2.79 4.51
N ASP A 171 3.65 1.68 4.73
CA ASP A 171 2.21 1.68 4.99
C ASP A 171 1.86 2.31 6.35
N ARG A 172 0.60 2.76 6.50
CA ARG A 172 0.11 3.27 7.78
C ARG A 172 0.11 2.19 8.87
N VAL A 173 0.46 2.58 10.10
CA VAL A 173 0.51 1.70 11.28
C VAL A 173 -0.79 0.90 11.45
N THR A 174 -1.95 1.56 11.37
CA THR A 174 -3.27 0.92 11.54
C THR A 174 -3.55 -0.23 10.56
N LYS A 175 -2.93 -0.20 9.36
CA LYS A 175 -3.00 -1.28 8.37
C LYS A 175 -2.07 -2.42 8.75
N LEU A 176 -0.86 -2.08 9.17
CA LEU A 176 0.17 -3.03 9.56
C LEU A 176 -0.21 -3.80 10.83
N GLU A 177 -0.88 -3.18 11.79
CA GLU A 177 -1.34 -3.85 13.03
C GLU A 177 -2.22 -5.06 12.75
N LYS A 178 -3.15 -4.97 11.79
CA LYS A 178 -4.02 -6.11 11.42
C LYS A 178 -3.23 -7.28 10.85
N MET A 179 -2.18 -6.99 10.08
CA MET A 179 -1.28 -7.99 9.54
C MET A 179 -0.40 -8.56 10.66
N ALA A 180 0.13 -7.71 11.52
CA ALA A 180 0.95 -8.11 12.67
C ALA A 180 0.18 -9.06 13.59
N ASP A 181 -1.07 -8.73 13.93
CA ASP A 181 -1.95 -9.59 14.73
C ASP A 181 -2.13 -10.98 14.10
N TYR A 182 -2.30 -11.05 12.78
CA TYR A 182 -2.46 -12.33 12.07
C TYR A 182 -1.18 -13.17 12.04
N LEU A 183 -0.05 -12.51 11.82
CA LEU A 183 1.27 -13.12 11.79
C LEU A 183 1.81 -13.46 13.19
N GLY A 184 1.22 -12.89 14.24
CA GLY A 184 1.66 -13.04 15.63
C GLY A 184 2.74 -12.06 16.06
N VAL A 185 2.95 -10.97 15.33
CA VAL A 185 3.92 -9.91 15.69
C VAL A 185 3.26 -8.91 16.66
N PRO A 186 3.87 -8.63 17.82
CA PRO A 186 3.37 -7.62 18.75
C PRO A 186 3.25 -6.23 18.11
N ARG A 187 2.17 -5.50 18.42
CA ARG A 187 1.87 -4.19 17.79
C ARG A 187 2.89 -3.11 18.12
N ASP A 188 3.52 -3.17 19.29
CA ASP A 188 4.62 -2.31 19.71
C ASP A 188 5.91 -2.52 18.89
N ARG A 189 5.96 -3.58 18.07
CA ARG A 189 7.06 -3.91 17.15
C ARG A 189 6.72 -3.61 15.68
N VAL A 190 5.71 -2.78 15.45
CA VAL A 190 5.23 -2.41 14.12
C VAL A 190 5.51 -0.93 13.85
N TYR A 191 6.42 -0.68 12.92
CA TYR A 191 6.79 0.66 12.48
C TYR A 191 6.17 0.95 11.11
N GLY A 192 5.16 1.81 11.10
CA GLY A 192 4.51 2.30 9.88
C GLY A 192 5.09 3.63 9.39
N VAL A 193 4.77 3.99 8.15
CA VAL A 193 5.25 5.22 7.48
C VAL A 193 6.80 5.29 7.49
N ALA A 194 7.46 4.14 7.50
CA ALA A 194 8.91 4.04 7.55
C ALA A 194 9.50 4.29 6.16
N THR A 195 10.14 5.45 5.99
CA THR A 195 10.99 5.76 4.83
C THR A 195 12.25 4.87 4.83
N PRO A 196 12.98 4.74 3.71
CA PRO A 196 14.24 4.00 3.68
C PRO A 196 15.23 4.39 4.79
N THR A 197 15.32 5.69 5.10
CA THR A 197 16.16 6.21 6.18
C THR A 197 15.63 5.83 7.55
N VAL A 198 14.31 5.89 7.75
CA VAL A 198 13.67 5.47 9.02
C VAL A 198 13.87 3.97 9.24
N LYS A 199 13.77 3.12 8.21
CA LYS A 199 14.07 1.69 8.33
C LYS A 199 15.50 1.43 8.77
N ALA A 200 16.47 2.18 8.23
CA ALA A 200 17.87 2.07 8.65
C ALA A 200 18.08 2.53 10.10
N GLN A 201 17.36 3.57 10.55
CA GLN A 201 17.38 4.02 11.94
C GLN A 201 16.81 2.95 12.89
N ILE A 202 15.68 2.33 12.55
CA ILE A 202 15.10 1.23 13.34
C ILE A 202 16.11 0.10 13.54
N VAL A 203 16.81 -0.30 12.46
CA VAL A 203 17.87 -1.32 12.57
C VAL A 203 19.00 -0.85 13.47
N ALA A 204 19.41 0.42 13.38
CA ALA A 204 20.46 0.99 14.23
C ALA A 204 20.06 1.00 15.71
N ASP A 205 18.83 1.40 16.04
CA ASP A 205 18.32 1.42 17.41
C ASP A 205 18.26 0.00 17.99
N LEU A 206 17.79 -0.98 17.21
CA LEU A 206 17.76 -2.39 17.63
C LEU A 206 19.15 -2.98 17.81
N GLN A 207 20.19 -2.50 17.11
CA GLN A 207 21.57 -2.95 17.33
C GLN A 207 22.12 -2.49 18.69
N GLU A 208 21.51 -1.51 19.35
CA GLU A 208 21.84 -1.14 20.73
C GLU A 208 21.25 -2.13 21.75
N GLU A 209 20.16 -2.80 21.40
CA GLU A 209 19.42 -3.74 22.26
C GLU A 209 19.78 -5.22 22.01
N TYR A 210 20.17 -5.57 20.78
CA TYR A 210 20.42 -6.95 20.34
C TYR A 210 21.83 -7.11 19.77
N ASP A 211 22.48 -8.25 20.07
CA ASP A 211 23.85 -8.53 19.58
C ASP A 211 23.90 -8.62 18.04
N ARG A 212 22.80 -9.03 17.40
CA ARG A 212 22.65 -9.06 15.94
C ARG A 212 21.24 -8.66 15.53
N VAL A 213 21.15 -7.90 14.43
CA VAL A 213 19.89 -7.56 13.79
C VAL A 213 19.93 -8.03 12.35
N VAL A 214 18.88 -8.72 11.90
CA VAL A 214 18.75 -9.15 10.50
C VAL A 214 17.63 -8.36 9.85
N MET A 215 17.93 -7.66 8.76
CA MET A 215 16.91 -7.03 7.92
C MET A 215 16.54 -7.96 6.77
N VAL A 216 15.25 -8.25 6.61
CA VAL A 216 14.69 -9.03 5.51
C VAL A 216 13.78 -8.12 4.69
N GLY A 217 14.10 -7.96 3.40
CA GLY A 217 13.39 -7.11 2.46
C GLY A 217 13.66 -7.59 1.03
N ASP A 218 12.84 -7.16 0.07
CA ASP A 218 13.05 -7.43 -1.37
C ASP A 218 13.19 -6.15 -2.20
N GLY A 219 12.98 -4.98 -1.57
CA GLY A 219 12.93 -3.69 -2.26
C GLY A 219 14.23 -2.90 -2.23
N ILE A 220 14.38 -2.01 -3.23
CA ILE A 220 15.42 -0.96 -3.22
C ILE A 220 15.34 -0.09 -1.96
N ASN A 221 14.12 0.08 -1.43
CA ASN A 221 13.85 0.85 -0.21
C ASN A 221 14.48 0.24 1.05
N ASP A 222 14.86 -1.04 1.02
CA ASP A 222 15.43 -1.75 2.18
C ASP A 222 16.96 -1.77 2.16
N LEU A 223 17.59 -1.40 1.03
CA LEU A 223 19.05 -1.48 0.86
C LEU A 223 19.82 -0.70 1.94
N CYS A 224 19.31 0.46 2.36
CA CYS A 224 19.93 1.23 3.43
C CYS A 224 19.90 0.48 4.78
N ALA A 225 18.76 -0.15 5.09
CA ALA A 225 18.60 -0.94 6.31
C ALA A 225 19.41 -2.24 6.27
N MET A 226 19.44 -2.93 5.13
CA MET A 226 20.27 -4.13 4.91
C MET A 226 21.77 -3.85 5.03
N LYS A 227 22.24 -2.70 4.53
CA LYS A 227 23.64 -2.28 4.69
C LYS A 227 24.00 -1.97 6.13
N ARG A 228 23.01 -1.59 6.95
CA ARG A 228 23.20 -1.26 8.36
C ARG A 228 23.22 -2.52 9.23
N ALA A 229 22.38 -3.51 8.90
CA ALA A 229 22.13 -4.73 9.66
C ALA A 229 23.39 -5.56 9.96
#